data_AF-A0A091C4I4-F1
#
_entry.id   AF-A0A091C4I4-F1
#
_cell.length_a   1.000
_cell.length_b   1.000
_cell.length_c   1.000
_cell.angle_alpha   90.00
_cell.angle_beta   90.00
_cell.angle_gamma   90.00
#
_symmetry.space_group_name_H-M   'P 1'
#
loop_
_entity.id
_entity.type
_entity.pdbx_description
1 polymer ?
#
loop_
_entity_poly.entity_id
_entity_poly.type
_entity_poly.pdbx_seq_one_letter_code
_entity_poly.pdbx_strand_id
1 'polypeptide(L)'
;MVYQTRSARHQKKATLNKKFNKKTVLSLVGTGLVLAPTTTVLFPQESYAEQHQVSESEASYLINQISSSAQQIADSNDLYASVMIAQALLESGNGSSSLSSSPTHNLFGVKAYGQEPSVWLSTQEYIDGEFETMNEPFRILWFL
;
A
#
# COMPACT_ATOMS: atom_id res chain seq x y z
N MET A 1 -19.85 9.18 -27.61
CA MET A 1 -19.03 9.72 -26.50
C MET A 1 -17.72 8.92 -26.49
N VAL A 2 -16.56 9.55 -26.59
CA VAL A 2 -15.25 8.84 -26.59
C VAL A 2 -14.67 8.91 -25.17
N TYR A 3 -14.46 7.76 -24.53
CA TYR A 3 -13.85 7.69 -23.21
C TYR A 3 -12.33 7.77 -23.34
N GLN A 4 -11.70 8.65 -22.55
CA GLN A 4 -10.24 8.74 -22.49
C GLN A 4 -9.68 7.79 -21.42
N THR A 5 -8.60 7.10 -21.79
CA THR A 5 -7.77 6.21 -20.97
C THR A 5 -7.13 6.95 -19.78
N ARG A 6 -6.69 6.22 -18.75
CA ARG A 6 -6.01 6.83 -17.59
C ARG A 6 -4.78 7.59 -18.06
N SER A 7 -3.98 6.97 -18.92
CA SER A 7 -2.73 7.49 -19.45
C SER A 7 -2.94 8.80 -20.21
N ALA A 8 -3.99 8.88 -21.04
CA ALA A 8 -4.36 10.11 -21.74
C ALA A 8 -4.72 11.26 -20.77
N ARG A 9 -5.32 10.96 -19.61
CA ARG A 9 -5.61 11.97 -18.58
C ARG A 9 -4.37 12.39 -17.79
N HIS A 10 -3.44 11.47 -17.53
CA HIS A 10 -2.22 11.74 -16.76
C HIS A 10 -1.18 12.55 -17.55
N GLN A 11 -1.06 12.32 -18.87
CA GLN A 11 -0.13 13.06 -19.73
C GLN A 11 -0.39 14.58 -19.73
N LYS A 12 -1.65 15.01 -19.59
CA LYS A 12 -2.01 16.45 -19.54
C LYS A 12 -1.53 17.20 -18.29
N LYS A 13 -1.16 16.49 -17.20
CA LYS A 13 -0.71 17.13 -15.95
C LYS A 13 0.82 17.23 -15.83
N ALA A 14 1.58 16.41 -16.56
CA ALA A 14 3.04 16.44 -16.53
C ALA A 14 3.64 17.68 -17.24
N THR A 15 2.85 18.40 -18.05
CA THR A 15 3.26 19.64 -18.72
C THR A 15 2.94 20.91 -17.92
N LEU A 16 2.93 20.84 -16.58
CA LEU A 16 2.93 22.04 -15.74
C LEU A 16 4.38 22.34 -15.33
N ASN A 17 5.06 23.10 -16.19
CA ASN A 17 6.37 23.71 -15.95
C ASN A 17 6.29 24.64 -14.72
N LYS A 18 6.49 24.10 -13.52
CA LYS A 18 6.64 24.91 -12.31
C LYS A 18 8.09 25.39 -12.20
N LYS A 19 8.37 26.58 -12.73
CA LYS A 19 9.61 27.32 -12.43
C LYS A 19 9.64 27.65 -10.94
N PHE A 20 10.41 26.89 -10.16
CA PHE A 20 10.74 27.27 -8.78
C PHE A 20 11.77 28.40 -8.80
N ASN A 21 11.40 29.56 -8.25
CA ASN A 21 12.29 30.70 -8.10
C ASN A 21 13.14 30.52 -6.82
N LYS A 22 14.46 30.44 -6.96
CA LYS A 22 15.44 30.21 -5.88
C LYS A 22 15.68 31.47 -5.03
N LYS A 23 14.64 32.04 -4.42
CA LYS A 23 14.76 33.22 -3.56
C LYS A 23 13.84 33.14 -2.34
N THR A 24 14.08 32.16 -1.47
CA THR A 24 13.74 32.33 -0.05
C THR A 24 14.92 31.82 0.76
N VAL A 25 15.70 32.80 1.20
CA VAL A 25 16.96 32.71 1.91
C VAL A 25 16.64 32.87 3.40
N LEU A 26 17.16 31.94 4.20
CA LEU A 26 17.74 32.12 5.54
C LEU A 26 16.90 32.84 6.62
N SER A 27 16.35 32.06 7.57
CA SER A 27 15.91 32.60 8.86
C SER A 27 17.08 32.61 9.84
N LEU A 28 17.48 33.83 10.18
CA LEU A 28 18.40 34.32 11.21
C LEU A 28 18.69 33.39 12.40
N VAL A 29 19.96 33.01 12.54
CA VAL A 29 20.64 32.85 13.83
C VAL A 29 20.80 34.25 14.43
N GLY A 30 20.31 34.53 15.65
CA GLY A 30 20.64 35.80 16.29
C GLY A 30 20.00 36.09 17.65
N THR A 31 20.82 35.91 18.69
CA THR A 31 21.08 36.83 19.82
C THR A 31 19.95 37.19 20.81
N GLY A 32 20.06 36.65 22.02
CA GLY A 32 19.40 37.16 23.23
C GLY A 32 19.93 36.51 24.50
N LEU A 33 21.16 36.86 24.90
CA LEU A 33 21.76 36.48 26.18
C LEU A 33 21.18 37.41 27.26
N VAL A 34 20.35 36.90 28.17
CA VAL A 34 19.97 37.62 29.41
C VAL A 34 20.33 36.74 30.61
N LEU A 35 21.25 37.27 31.42
CA LEU A 35 21.80 36.68 32.65
C LEU A 35 20.84 36.92 33.83
N ALA A 36 20.41 35.85 34.51
CA ALA A 36 19.90 35.89 35.89
C ALA A 36 20.35 34.60 36.63
N PRO A 37 20.95 34.68 37.84
CA PRO A 37 21.44 33.51 38.54
C PRO A 37 20.33 32.94 39.44
N THR A 38 19.44 32.13 38.87
CA THR A 38 18.68 31.15 39.64
C THR A 38 19.47 29.86 39.62
N THR A 39 19.81 29.30 40.78
CA THR A 39 20.56 28.03 40.90
C THR A 39 19.75 26.88 40.31
N THR A 40 19.85 26.68 38.99
CA THR A 40 19.30 25.52 38.30
C THR A 40 20.31 24.39 38.39
N VAL A 41 19.90 23.34 39.10
CA VAL A 41 20.61 22.07 39.20
C VAL A 41 21.01 21.55 37.80
N LEU A 42 22.31 21.34 37.63
CA LEU A 42 22.93 20.79 36.43
C LEU A 42 22.76 19.27 36.43
N PHE A 43 21.56 18.79 36.11
CA PHE A 43 21.37 17.39 35.72
C PHE A 43 21.23 17.35 34.20
N PRO A 44 22.05 16.57 33.47
CA PRO A 44 21.75 16.30 32.07
C PRO A 44 20.41 15.55 32.02
N GLN A 45 19.36 16.22 31.53
CA GLN A 45 18.17 15.52 31.07
C GLN A 45 18.58 14.75 29.81
N GLU A 46 18.86 13.47 29.97
CA GLU A 46 18.82 12.56 28.83
C GLU A 46 17.39 12.58 28.29
N SER A 47 17.20 13.23 27.15
CA SER A 47 15.97 13.14 26.39
C SER A 47 15.99 11.79 25.69
N TYR A 48 15.43 10.77 26.34
CA TYR A 48 15.09 9.54 25.66
C TYR A 48 13.93 9.86 24.73
N ALA A 49 14.22 10.06 23.45
CA ALA A 49 13.19 9.98 22.42
C ALA A 49 12.65 8.56 22.49
N GLU A 50 11.46 8.38 23.05
CA GLU A 50 10.77 7.10 23.03
C GLU A 50 10.49 6.76 21.56
N GLN A 51 11.34 5.89 21.00
CA GLN A 51 11.15 5.38 19.65
C GLN A 51 9.89 4.52 19.69
N HIS A 52 8.74 5.12 19.39
CA HIS A 52 7.53 4.39 19.07
C HIS A 52 7.84 3.49 17.88
N GLN A 53 8.10 2.23 18.16
CA GLN A 53 8.05 1.18 17.16
C GLN A 53 6.59 1.10 16.73
N VAL A 54 6.28 1.79 15.62
CA VAL A 54 4.99 1.61 14.95
C VAL A 54 4.97 0.16 14.54
N SER A 55 4.22 -0.66 15.27
CA SER A 55 3.87 -2.00 14.83
C SER A 55 3.29 -1.84 13.44
N GLU A 56 3.99 -2.36 12.43
CA GLU A 56 3.50 -2.30 11.06
C GLU A 56 2.16 -3.03 11.02
N SER A 57 1.12 -2.36 10.50
CA SER A 57 -0.16 -3.02 10.34
C SER A 57 -0.06 -4.06 9.22
N GLU A 58 -0.82 -5.15 9.29
CA GLU A 58 -0.90 -6.16 8.21
C GLU A 58 -1.16 -5.51 6.84
N ALA A 59 -1.98 -4.46 6.82
CA ALA A 59 -2.25 -3.67 5.62
C ALA A 59 -0.98 -2.95 5.11
N SER A 60 -0.23 -2.29 5.99
CA SER A 60 1.04 -1.64 5.63
C SER A 60 2.05 -2.64 5.08
N TYR A 61 2.16 -3.80 5.72
CA TYR A 61 3.06 -4.88 5.31
C TYR A 61 2.70 -5.40 3.91
N LEU A 62 1.42 -5.66 3.64
CA LEU A 62 0.98 -6.09 2.31
C LEU A 62 1.18 -4.99 1.27
N ILE A 63 0.84 -3.73 1.57
CA ILE A 63 1.08 -2.58 0.67
C ILE A 63 2.55 -2.52 0.29
N ASN A 64 3.45 -2.61 1.26
CA ASN A 64 4.89 -2.54 1.01
C ASN A 64 5.36 -3.69 0.12
N GLN A 65 4.85 -4.91 0.30
CA GLN A 65 5.18 -6.06 -0.53
C GLN A 65 4.73 -5.91 -1.99
N ILE A 66 3.50 -5.44 -2.23
CA ILE A 66 2.91 -5.47 -3.59
C ILE A 66 3.02 -4.14 -4.35
N SER A 67 3.37 -3.04 -3.67
CA SER A 67 3.31 -1.68 -4.23
C SER A 67 4.16 -1.50 -5.49
N SER A 68 5.35 -2.08 -5.54
CA SER A 68 6.26 -1.98 -6.70
C SER A 68 5.67 -2.69 -7.92
N SER A 69 5.31 -3.97 -7.76
CA SER A 69 4.72 -4.78 -8.84
C SER A 69 3.37 -4.22 -9.29
N ALA A 70 2.53 -3.76 -8.36
CA ALA A 70 1.26 -3.12 -8.68
C ALA A 70 1.44 -1.84 -9.52
N GLN A 71 2.46 -1.01 -9.22
CA GLN A 71 2.78 0.17 -10.04
C GLN A 71 3.21 -0.22 -11.45
N GLN A 72 4.13 -1.17 -11.58
CA GLN A 72 4.64 -1.62 -12.89
C GLN A 72 3.52 -2.20 -13.78
N ILE A 73 2.69 -3.08 -13.20
CA ILE A 73 1.55 -3.68 -13.92
C ILE A 73 0.53 -2.61 -14.27
N ALA A 74 0.21 -1.71 -13.34
CA ALA A 74 -0.78 -0.67 -13.58
C ALA A 74 -0.35 0.31 -14.68
N ASP A 75 0.93 0.69 -14.71
CA ASP A 75 1.46 1.58 -15.76
C ASP A 75 1.51 0.90 -17.12
N SER A 76 1.80 -0.40 -17.17
CA SER A 76 1.82 -1.18 -18.41
C SER A 76 0.43 -1.45 -18.99
N ASN A 77 -0.62 -1.44 -18.15
CA ASN A 77 -1.98 -1.86 -18.52
C ASN A 77 -3.04 -0.76 -18.42
N ASP A 78 -2.64 0.51 -18.30
CA ASP A 78 -3.56 1.65 -18.13
C ASP A 78 -4.49 1.54 -16.90
N LEU A 79 -4.05 0.84 -15.85
CA LEU A 79 -4.82 0.65 -14.61
C LEU A 79 -4.35 1.61 -13.51
N TYR A 80 -5.08 1.66 -12.41
CA TYR A 80 -4.67 2.39 -11.20
C TYR A 80 -4.08 1.42 -10.19
N ALA A 81 -2.79 1.57 -9.87
CA ALA A 81 -2.13 0.78 -8.83
C ALA A 81 -2.84 0.89 -7.48
N SER A 82 -3.38 2.07 -7.17
CA SER A 82 -4.17 2.30 -5.94
C SER A 82 -5.41 1.41 -5.86
N VAL A 83 -6.12 1.22 -6.97
CA VAL A 83 -7.32 0.37 -7.02
C VAL A 83 -6.91 -1.10 -6.88
N MET A 84 -5.85 -1.52 -7.58
CA MET A 84 -5.31 -2.87 -7.49
C MET A 84 -4.89 -3.25 -6.06
N ILE A 85 -4.18 -2.35 -5.37
CA ILE A 85 -3.75 -2.54 -3.98
C ILE A 85 -4.96 -2.56 -3.03
N ALA A 86 -5.93 -1.65 -3.22
CA ALA A 86 -7.14 -1.61 -2.41
C ALA A 86 -7.96 -2.90 -2.55
N GLN A 87 -8.10 -3.43 -3.76
CA GLN A 87 -8.75 -4.71 -4.01
C GLN A 87 -7.96 -5.86 -3.36
N ALA A 88 -6.64 -5.90 -3.53
CA ALA A 88 -5.82 -6.93 -2.88
C ALA A 88 -6.02 -6.92 -1.35
N LEU A 89 -6.01 -5.75 -0.72
CA LEU A 89 -6.28 -5.62 0.73
C LEU A 89 -7.67 -6.15 1.10
N LEU A 90 -8.70 -5.78 0.34
CA LEU A 90 -10.07 -6.19 0.61
C LEU A 90 -10.28 -7.70 0.43
N GLU A 91 -9.87 -8.24 -0.71
CA GLU A 91 -10.11 -9.64 -1.10
C GLU A 91 -9.26 -10.63 -0.28
N SER A 92 -8.07 -10.21 0.18
CA SER A 92 -7.19 -11.05 0.98
C SER A 92 -7.31 -10.87 2.50
N GLY A 93 -8.15 -9.93 2.96
CA GLY A 93 -8.20 -9.55 4.38
C GLY A 93 -6.84 -9.03 4.86
N ASN A 94 -6.27 -8.06 4.17
CA ASN A 94 -4.92 -7.51 4.38
C ASN A 94 -3.78 -8.57 4.29
N GLY A 95 -3.98 -9.63 3.50
CA GLY A 95 -3.01 -10.70 3.30
C GLY A 95 -3.16 -11.88 4.26
N SER A 96 -4.06 -11.79 5.24
CA SER A 96 -4.24 -12.81 6.28
C SER A 96 -5.04 -14.04 5.83
N SER A 97 -5.70 -13.99 4.66
CA SER A 97 -6.38 -15.17 4.11
C SER A 97 -5.40 -16.33 3.91
N SER A 98 -5.85 -17.55 4.19
CA SER A 98 -5.08 -18.76 3.90
C SER A 98 -4.78 -18.89 2.41
N LEU A 99 -5.68 -18.39 1.55
CA LEU A 99 -5.51 -18.39 0.10
C LEU A 99 -4.49 -17.34 -0.38
N SER A 100 -4.31 -16.23 0.35
CA SER A 100 -3.28 -15.22 0.03
C SER A 100 -1.91 -15.53 0.62
N SER A 101 -1.84 -16.42 1.60
CA SER A 101 -0.60 -16.79 2.27
C SER A 101 0.19 -17.85 1.51
N SER A 102 1.42 -18.12 1.94
CA SER A 102 2.17 -19.27 1.45
C SER A 102 1.39 -20.57 1.75
N PRO A 103 1.31 -21.52 0.81
CA PRO A 103 2.05 -21.56 -0.47
C PRO A 103 1.31 -20.97 -1.68
N THR A 104 0.08 -20.48 -1.54
CA THR A 104 -0.82 -20.16 -2.66
C THR A 104 -0.66 -18.75 -3.22
N HIS A 105 -0.35 -17.75 -2.38
CA HIS A 105 -0.12 -16.35 -2.79
C HIS A 105 -1.22 -15.72 -3.66
N ASN A 106 -2.47 -16.16 -3.53
CA ASN A 106 -3.59 -15.72 -4.34
C ASN A 106 -4.39 -14.62 -3.62
N LEU A 107 -4.00 -13.37 -3.87
CA LEU A 107 -4.54 -12.18 -3.22
C LEU A 107 -5.96 -11.79 -3.68
N PHE A 108 -6.44 -12.36 -4.77
CA PHE A 108 -7.67 -11.91 -5.45
C PHE A 108 -8.73 -13.02 -5.60
N GLY A 109 -8.54 -14.18 -4.98
CA GLY A 109 -9.49 -15.28 -5.08
C GLY A 109 -9.62 -15.85 -6.51
N VAL A 110 -8.56 -15.82 -7.31
CA VAL A 110 -8.62 -16.27 -8.71
C VAL A 110 -8.81 -17.78 -8.77
N LYS A 111 -9.92 -18.24 -9.35
CA LYS A 111 -10.15 -19.66 -9.64
C LYS A 111 -9.16 -20.19 -10.69
N ALA A 112 -8.82 -21.47 -10.57
CA ALA A 112 -7.99 -22.18 -11.53
C ALA A 112 -8.87 -22.80 -12.62
N TYR A 113 -8.35 -22.81 -13.85
CA TYR A 113 -9.02 -23.44 -14.99
C TYR A 113 -8.08 -24.42 -15.68
N GLY A 114 -8.64 -25.51 -16.20
CA GLY A 114 -7.86 -26.52 -16.93
C GLY A 114 -6.81 -27.20 -16.06
N GLN A 115 -5.54 -27.14 -16.49
CA GLN A 115 -4.40 -27.85 -15.86
C GLN A 115 -3.52 -26.92 -15.01
N GLU A 116 -4.05 -25.78 -14.58
CA GLU A 116 -3.32 -24.84 -13.75
C GLU A 116 -3.06 -25.41 -12.33
N PRO A 117 -1.89 -25.15 -11.73
CA PRO A 117 -1.66 -25.48 -10.33
C PRO A 117 -2.74 -24.91 -9.43
N SER A 118 -3.35 -25.75 -8.61
CA SER A 118 -4.52 -25.37 -7.81
C SER A 118 -4.58 -26.05 -6.45
N VAL A 119 -5.28 -25.39 -5.54
CA VAL A 119 -5.73 -25.94 -4.25
C VAL A 119 -7.25 -25.93 -4.24
N TRP A 120 -7.86 -27.00 -3.75
CA TRP A 120 -9.31 -27.07 -3.59
C TRP A 120 -9.69 -26.53 -2.22
N LEU A 121 -10.55 -25.51 -2.21
CA LEU A 121 -11.03 -24.88 -0.99
C LEU A 121 -12.54 -24.67 -1.05
N SER A 122 -13.16 -24.70 0.12
CA SER A 122 -14.55 -24.32 0.29
C SER A 122 -14.73 -22.81 0.10
N THR A 123 -15.70 -22.40 -0.71
CA THR A 123 -16.09 -21.00 -0.93
C THR A 123 -17.61 -20.86 -0.83
N GLN A 124 -18.07 -19.65 -0.52
CA GLN A 124 -19.47 -19.33 -0.41
C GLN A 124 -19.91 -18.57 -1.67
N GLU A 125 -20.89 -19.11 -2.38
CA GLU A 125 -21.45 -18.57 -3.62
C GLU A 125 -22.90 -18.18 -3.38
N TYR A 126 -23.38 -17.11 -3.99
CA TYR A 126 -24.78 -16.68 -3.90
C TYR A 126 -25.51 -17.09 -5.18
N ILE A 127 -26.32 -18.14 -5.09
CA ILE A 127 -26.99 -18.78 -6.23
C ILE A 127 -28.48 -18.84 -5.92
N ASP A 128 -29.30 -18.40 -6.87
CA ASP A 128 -30.78 -18.45 -6.79
C ASP A 128 -31.39 -17.86 -5.49
N GLY A 129 -30.71 -16.88 -4.90
CA GLY A 129 -31.17 -16.18 -3.70
C GLY A 129 -30.66 -16.75 -2.38
N GLU A 130 -29.89 -17.84 -2.41
CA GLU A 130 -29.35 -18.51 -1.23
C GLU A 130 -27.81 -18.58 -1.27
N PHE A 131 -27.19 -18.62 -0.09
CA PHE A 131 -25.76 -18.87 0.02
C PHE A 131 -25.49 -20.37 0.02
N GLU A 132 -24.80 -20.84 -1.01
CA GLU A 132 -24.33 -22.21 -1.10
C GLU A 132 -22.84 -22.28 -0.80
N THR A 133 -22.41 -23.40 -0.23
CA THR A 133 -20.99 -23.66 0.04
C THR A 133 -20.51 -24.71 -0.95
N MET A 134 -19.53 -24.34 -1.77
CA MET A 134 -19.01 -25.16 -2.85
C MET A 134 -17.52 -25.37 -2.69
N ASN A 135 -17.02 -26.55 -3.09
CA ASN A 135 -15.59 -26.81 -3.13
C ASN A 135 -15.06 -26.48 -4.52
N GLU A 136 -14.19 -25.48 -4.62
CA GLU A 136 -13.76 -24.89 -5.88
C GLU A 136 -12.23 -24.90 -6.01
N PRO A 137 -11.69 -25.01 -7.24
CA PRO A 137 -10.25 -24.97 -7.46
C PRO A 137 -9.77 -23.51 -7.51
N PHE A 138 -8.91 -23.14 -6.57
CA PHE A 138 -8.23 -21.83 -6.58
C PHE A 138 -6.80 -21.97 -7.07
N ARG A 139 -6.34 -20.96 -7.82
CA ARG A 139 -5.02 -20.95 -8.42
C ARG A 139 -3.93 -20.79 -7.36
N ILE A 140 -2.86 -21.58 -7.51
CA ILE A 140 -1.60 -21.37 -6.81
C ILE A 140 -0.75 -20.43 -7.66
N LEU A 141 -0.46 -19.25 -7.12
CA LEU A 141 0.41 -18.25 -7.74
C LEU A 141 1.80 -18.34 -7.13
N TRP A 142 2.80 -18.18 -7.99
CA TRP A 142 4.17 -17.91 -7.55
C TRP A 142 4.32 -16.40 -7.36
N PHE A 143 5.12 -15.98 -6.39
CA PHE A 143 5.34 -14.57 -6.06
C PHE A 143 5.74 -13.76 -7.32
N LEU A 144 5.18 -12.56 -7.47
CA LEU A 144 5.46 -11.61 -8.56
C LEU A 144 6.82 -10.90 -8.37
#